data_AF-A0A970RPT3-F1
#
_entry.id   AF-A0A970RPT3-F1
#
_cell.length_a   1.000
_cell.length_b   1.000
_cell.length_c   1.000
_cell.angle_alpha   90.00
_cell.angle_beta   90.00
_cell.angle_gamma   90.00
#
_symmetry.space_group_name_H-M   'P 1'
#
loop_
_entity.id
_entity.type
_entity.pdbx_description
1 polymer ?
#
loop_
_entity_poly.entity_id
_entity_poly.type
_entity_poly.pdbx_seq_one_letter_code
_entity_poly.pdbx_strand_id
1 'polypeptide(L)'
;MEETKQKKKGIRWLYLLLSIVLWAMVLAWMWVIFALSSETGFASSSRSDVMIRFLDQNFGLEVSVLFIRKAAHFFEYALLTSLAFFAFAATSRVSENNPLVEIPVSEMKSSFQTNAMLSIWITVLYAVLDEYHQIFVLGRKARITDVLIDILGGVFVLVFLRIIVALMLINKKRSECSDL
;
A
#
# COMPACT_ATOMS: atom_id res chain seq x y z
N MET A 1 -22.98 -32.40 4.68
CA MET A 1 -23.38 -31.01 5.04
C MET A 1 -22.57 -30.42 6.20
N GLU A 2 -22.16 -31.23 7.17
CA GLU A 2 -21.38 -30.77 8.34
C GLU A 2 -19.91 -30.50 7.99
N GLU A 3 -19.29 -31.37 7.19
CA GLU A 3 -17.94 -31.22 6.67
C GLU A 3 -17.75 -29.95 5.81
N THR A 4 -18.76 -29.61 5.00
CA THR A 4 -18.78 -28.36 4.21
C THR A 4 -18.88 -27.11 5.08
N LYS A 5 -19.55 -27.19 6.24
CA LYS A 5 -19.63 -26.07 7.21
C LYS A 5 -18.30 -25.92 7.96
N GLN A 6 -17.68 -27.02 8.37
CA GLN A 6 -16.39 -27.03 9.05
C GLN A 6 -15.27 -26.47 8.16
N LYS A 7 -15.24 -26.86 6.88
CA LYS A 7 -14.28 -26.35 5.88
C LYS A 7 -14.45 -24.85 5.64
N LYS A 8 -15.69 -24.36 5.53
CA LYS A 8 -15.99 -22.92 5.45
C LYS A 8 -15.52 -22.17 6.71
N LYS A 9 -15.71 -22.75 7.90
CA LYS A 9 -15.24 -22.16 9.17
C LYS A 9 -13.71 -22.06 9.24
N GLY A 10 -12.98 -23.09 8.83
CA GLY A 10 -11.50 -23.08 8.81
C GLY A 10 -10.92 -22.02 7.88
N ILE A 11 -11.47 -21.88 6.66
CA ILE A 11 -11.06 -20.85 5.70
C ILE A 11 -11.29 -19.44 6.26
N ARG A 12 -12.35 -19.23 7.05
CA ARG A 12 -12.65 -17.94 7.68
C ARG A 12 -11.63 -17.54 8.73
N TRP A 13 -11.25 -18.47 9.61
CA TRP A 13 -10.21 -18.21 10.62
C TRP A 13 -8.87 -17.87 9.97
N LEU A 14 -8.55 -18.51 8.84
CA LEU A 14 -7.36 -18.17 8.06
C LEU A 14 -7.40 -16.72 7.55
N TYR A 15 -8.49 -16.28 6.92
CA TYR A 15 -8.61 -14.89 6.45
C TYR A 15 -8.66 -13.87 7.60
N LEU A 16 -9.24 -14.23 8.74
CA LEU A 16 -9.24 -13.39 9.93
C LEU A 16 -7.83 -13.21 10.48
N LEU A 17 -7.08 -14.31 10.64
CA LEU A 17 -5.68 -14.25 11.06
C LEU A 17 -4.82 -13.47 10.06
N LEU A 18 -4.99 -13.73 8.76
CA LEU A 18 -4.30 -12.99 7.70
C LEU A 18 -4.63 -11.49 7.75
N SER A 19 -5.91 -11.14 7.94
CA SER A 19 -6.34 -9.75 8.06
C SER A 19 -5.68 -9.06 9.26
N ILE A 20 -5.61 -9.73 10.41
CA ILE A 20 -4.94 -9.19 11.61
C ILE A 20 -3.45 -8.95 11.33
N VAL A 21 -2.77 -9.92 10.72
CA VAL A 21 -1.34 -9.81 10.38
C VAL A 21 -1.10 -8.65 9.40
N LEU A 22 -1.93 -8.51 8.36
CA LEU A 22 -1.78 -7.44 7.37
C LEU A 22 -2.04 -6.06 7.98
N TRP A 23 -3.03 -5.90 8.84
CA TRP A 23 -3.25 -4.64 9.55
C TRP A 23 -2.10 -4.30 10.51
N ALA A 24 -1.53 -5.30 11.19
CA ALA A 24 -0.32 -5.10 11.98
C ALA A 24 0.86 -4.64 11.13
N MET A 25 1.04 -5.20 9.92
CA MET A 25 2.06 -4.76 8.96
C MET A 25 1.81 -3.34 8.46
N VAL A 26 0.56 -2.94 8.21
CA VAL A 26 0.21 -1.56 7.84
C VAL A 26 0.64 -0.60 8.95
N LEU A 27 0.29 -0.88 10.20
CA LEU A 27 0.65 -0.04 11.34
C LEU A 27 2.17 0.01 11.56
N ALA A 28 2.85 -1.13 11.42
CA ALA A 28 4.31 -1.18 11.51
C ALA A 28 4.97 -0.35 10.39
N TRP A 29 4.43 -0.38 9.17
CA TRP A 29 4.96 0.41 8.07
C TRP A 29 4.70 1.90 8.24
N MET A 30 3.51 2.28 8.72
CA MET A 30 3.22 3.67 9.11
C MET A 30 4.22 4.15 10.18
N TRP A 31 4.51 3.33 11.19
CA TRP A 31 5.54 3.66 12.18
C TRP A 31 6.92 3.90 11.54
N VAL A 32 7.32 3.07 10.56
CA VAL A 32 8.58 3.28 9.82
C VAL A 32 8.58 4.63 9.10
N ILE A 33 7.52 4.95 8.35
CA ILE A 33 7.41 6.24 7.65
C ILE A 33 7.51 7.39 8.64
N PHE A 34 6.79 7.34 9.76
CA PHE A 34 6.85 8.36 10.80
C PHE A 34 8.27 8.52 11.40
N ALA A 35 8.98 7.41 11.64
CA ALA A 35 10.35 7.45 12.13
C ALA A 35 11.30 8.11 11.12
N LEU A 36 11.17 7.79 9.83
CA LEU A 36 11.94 8.37 8.74
C LEU A 36 11.64 9.87 8.54
N SER A 37 10.38 10.25 8.70
CA SER A 37 9.90 11.62 8.60
C SER A 37 10.38 12.49 9.76
N SER A 38 10.52 11.90 10.96
CA SER A 38 11.05 12.57 12.15
C SER A 38 12.55 12.91 12.05
N GLU A 39 13.25 12.40 11.03
CA GLU A 39 14.65 12.73 10.79
C GLU A 39 14.81 14.14 10.20
N THR A 40 15.81 14.86 10.70
CA THR A 40 16.17 16.20 10.21
C THR A 40 16.48 16.19 8.71
N GLY A 41 16.29 17.33 8.05
CA GLY A 41 16.57 17.45 6.61
C GLY A 41 18.03 17.12 6.25
N PHE A 42 18.97 17.39 7.16
CA PHE A 42 20.37 17.03 7.00
C PHE A 42 20.58 15.51 7.11
N ALA A 43 20.07 14.87 8.15
CA ALA A 43 20.21 13.43 8.35
C ALA A 43 19.62 12.62 7.17
N SER A 44 18.44 13.02 6.70
CA SER A 44 17.78 12.40 5.54
C SER A 44 18.57 12.58 4.23
N SER A 45 19.17 13.75 4.03
CA SER A 45 20.02 14.01 2.85
C SER A 45 21.30 13.17 2.89
N SER A 46 21.96 13.10 4.05
CA SER A 46 23.15 12.27 4.24
C SER A 46 22.90 10.77 4.01
N ARG A 47 21.73 10.25 4.42
CA ARG A 47 21.33 8.87 4.10
C ARG A 47 21.20 8.65 2.58
N SER A 48 20.61 9.63 1.90
CA SER A 48 20.42 9.57 0.45
C SER A 48 21.76 9.63 -0.28
N ASP A 49 22.73 10.41 0.23
CA ASP A 49 24.09 10.47 -0.32
C ASP A 49 24.80 9.11 -0.28
N VAL A 50 24.59 8.30 0.77
CA VAL A 50 25.14 6.93 0.83
C VAL A 50 24.62 6.09 -0.33
N MET A 51 23.33 6.19 -0.65
CA MET A 51 22.73 5.47 -1.77
C MET A 51 23.24 5.96 -3.13
N ILE A 52 23.47 7.27 -3.28
CA ILE A 52 24.06 7.83 -4.50
C ILE A 52 25.46 7.29 -4.73
N ARG A 53 26.31 7.31 -3.70
CA ARG A 53 27.67 6.78 -3.79
C ARG A 53 27.67 5.30 -4.16
N PHE A 54 26.73 4.53 -3.63
CA PHE A 54 26.56 3.13 -4.02
C PHE A 54 26.20 2.98 -5.51
N LEU A 55 25.27 3.78 -6.02
CA LEU A 55 24.87 3.74 -7.44
C LEU A 55 25.99 4.18 -8.38
N ASP A 56 26.71 5.23 -8.04
CA ASP A 56 27.85 5.73 -8.81
C ASP A 56 28.98 4.69 -8.86
N GLN A 57 29.36 4.11 -7.72
CA GLN A 57 30.45 3.13 -7.65
C GLN A 57 30.16 1.82 -8.39
N ASN A 58 28.92 1.36 -8.39
CA ASN A 58 28.56 0.06 -8.99
C ASN A 58 28.07 0.18 -10.44
N PHE A 59 27.48 1.31 -10.81
CA PHE A 59 26.81 1.48 -12.11
C PHE A 59 27.23 2.75 -12.88
N GLY A 60 28.03 3.63 -12.30
CA GLY A 60 28.44 4.91 -12.91
C GLY A 60 27.27 5.88 -13.13
N LEU A 61 26.23 5.80 -12.29
CA LEU A 61 25.01 6.61 -12.42
C LEU A 61 25.08 7.84 -11.52
N GLU A 62 25.17 9.03 -12.13
CA GLU A 62 25.05 10.31 -11.45
C GLU A 62 23.57 10.70 -11.27
N VAL A 63 23.07 10.60 -10.04
CA VAL A 63 21.69 10.97 -9.68
C VAL A 63 21.67 11.98 -8.54
N SER A 64 20.69 12.89 -8.56
CA SER A 64 20.59 13.93 -7.52
C SER A 64 20.00 13.40 -6.21
N VAL A 65 20.43 13.97 -5.08
CA VAL A 65 19.87 13.71 -3.73
C VAL A 65 18.36 13.89 -3.70
N LEU A 66 17.87 14.97 -4.32
CA LEU A 66 16.44 15.24 -4.35
C LEU A 66 15.67 14.16 -5.12
N PHE A 67 16.24 13.61 -6.19
CA PHE A 67 15.62 12.52 -6.95
C PHE A 67 15.52 11.25 -6.09
N ILE A 68 16.61 10.84 -5.45
CA ILE A 68 16.62 9.65 -4.58
C ILE A 68 15.63 9.81 -3.42
N ARG A 69 15.57 10.98 -2.80
CA ARG A 69 14.59 11.26 -1.74
C ARG A 69 13.16 11.15 -2.24
N LYS A 70 12.84 11.79 -3.36
CA LYS A 70 11.49 11.72 -3.95
C LYS A 70 11.10 10.31 -4.38
N ALA A 71 12.05 9.53 -4.87
CA ALA A 71 11.83 8.12 -5.19
C ALA A 71 11.56 7.29 -3.93
N ALA A 72 12.30 7.53 -2.83
CA ALA A 72 12.08 6.85 -1.56
C ALA A 72 10.67 7.10 -1.03
N HIS A 73 10.26 8.37 -0.95
CA HIS A 73 8.90 8.78 -0.58
C HIS A 73 7.84 8.10 -1.48
N PHE A 74 8.00 8.18 -2.81
CA PHE A 74 7.13 7.48 -3.75
C PHE A 74 6.97 5.98 -3.43
N PHE A 75 8.08 5.27 -3.16
CA PHE A 75 8.05 3.83 -2.87
C PHE A 75 7.51 3.51 -1.46
N GLU A 76 7.74 4.37 -0.47
CA GLU A 76 7.20 4.23 0.89
C GLU A 76 5.67 4.23 0.88
N TYR A 77 5.06 5.18 0.17
CA TYR A 77 3.61 5.29 0.04
C TYR A 77 3.01 4.29 -0.94
N ALA A 78 3.75 3.88 -1.98
CA ALA A 78 3.40 2.73 -2.82
C ALA A 78 3.26 1.44 -1.99
N LEU A 79 4.22 1.17 -1.09
CA LEU A 79 4.15 0.00 -0.22
C LEU A 79 3.02 0.11 0.81
N LEU A 80 2.81 1.29 1.41
CA LEU A 80 1.68 1.54 2.31
C LEU A 80 0.35 1.24 1.62
N THR A 81 0.17 1.75 0.40
CA THR A 81 -1.06 1.53 -0.40
C THR A 81 -1.25 0.05 -0.71
N SER A 82 -0.17 -0.65 -1.06
CA SER A 82 -0.20 -2.10 -1.32
C SER A 82 -0.68 -2.89 -0.11
N LEU A 83 -0.07 -2.64 1.06
CA LEU A 83 -0.41 -3.30 2.31
C LEU A 83 -1.85 -3.01 2.73
N ALA A 84 -2.28 -1.75 2.64
CA ALA A 84 -3.66 -1.35 2.93
C ALA A 84 -4.65 -2.03 1.99
N PHE A 85 -4.36 -2.09 0.69
CA PHE A 85 -5.21 -2.78 -0.29
C PHE A 85 -5.39 -4.26 0.06
N PHE A 86 -4.31 -4.97 0.37
CA PHE A 86 -4.38 -6.38 0.77
C PHE A 86 -5.07 -6.58 2.11
N ALA A 87 -4.86 -5.68 3.07
CA ALA A 87 -5.55 -5.72 4.37
C ALA A 87 -7.07 -5.60 4.19
N PHE A 88 -7.54 -4.62 3.41
CA PHE A 88 -8.96 -4.50 3.08
C PHE A 88 -9.48 -5.72 2.31
N ALA A 89 -8.73 -6.22 1.33
CA ALA A 89 -9.13 -7.41 0.58
C ALA A 89 -9.29 -8.66 1.47
N ALA A 90 -8.42 -8.83 2.47
CA ALA A 90 -8.56 -9.90 3.47
C ALA A 90 -9.79 -9.66 4.37
N THR A 91 -9.99 -8.42 4.84
CA THR A 91 -11.14 -8.06 5.69
C THR A 91 -12.49 -8.26 4.97
N SER A 92 -12.62 -7.84 3.71
CA SER A 92 -13.87 -8.01 2.95
C SER A 92 -14.27 -9.49 2.80
N ARG A 93 -13.30 -10.41 2.65
CA ARG A 93 -13.53 -11.86 2.57
C ARG A 93 -13.97 -12.48 3.89
N VAL A 94 -13.69 -11.83 5.02
CA VAL A 94 -14.20 -12.23 6.34
C VAL A 94 -15.66 -11.78 6.52
N SER A 95 -16.01 -10.61 5.98
CA SER A 95 -17.31 -9.95 6.21
C SER A 95 -18.46 -10.49 5.36
N GLU A 96 -18.19 -11.07 4.18
CA GLU A 96 -19.20 -11.55 3.23
C GLU A 96 -20.19 -12.61 3.82
N ASN A 97 -19.99 -13.09 5.05
CA ASN A 97 -20.83 -14.12 5.68
C ASN A 97 -21.07 -13.93 7.21
N ASN A 98 -21.07 -12.69 7.73
CA ASN A 98 -21.36 -12.40 9.15
C ASN A 98 -22.57 -11.45 9.32
N PRO A 99 -23.60 -11.81 10.11
CA PRO A 99 -24.71 -10.91 10.45
C PRO A 99 -24.40 -9.86 11.53
N LEU A 100 -23.24 -9.92 12.21
CA LEU A 100 -22.94 -9.08 13.38
C LEU A 100 -22.12 -7.82 13.06
N VAL A 101 -21.87 -7.55 11.78
CA VAL A 101 -21.20 -6.33 11.31
C VAL A 101 -22.11 -5.71 10.26
N GLU A 102 -23.15 -5.03 10.73
CA GLU A 102 -24.02 -4.19 9.90
C GLU A 102 -23.26 -2.89 9.55
N ILE A 103 -22.30 -3.01 8.63
CA ILE A 103 -21.94 -1.87 7.80
C ILE A 103 -23.03 -1.82 6.72
N PRO A 104 -23.62 -0.67 6.37
CA PRO A 104 -24.60 -0.61 5.28
C PRO A 104 -23.86 -0.84 3.95
N VAL A 105 -23.80 -2.11 3.50
CA VAL A 105 -22.99 -2.60 2.35
C VAL A 105 -23.78 -2.73 1.04
N SER A 106 -24.98 -2.18 0.95
CA SER A 106 -25.94 -2.46 -0.15
C SER A 106 -25.52 -2.02 -1.56
N GLU A 107 -24.30 -1.47 -1.76
CA GLU A 107 -23.74 -1.09 -3.06
C GLU A 107 -22.32 -1.65 -3.33
N MET A 108 -21.91 -2.74 -2.65
CA MET A 108 -20.59 -3.37 -2.80
C MET A 108 -20.47 -4.25 -4.07
N LYS A 109 -20.55 -3.66 -5.26
CA LYS A 109 -20.40 -4.39 -6.55
C LYS A 109 -19.03 -4.25 -7.22
N SER A 110 -18.04 -3.66 -6.55
CA SER A 110 -16.67 -3.66 -7.06
C SER A 110 -15.65 -3.81 -5.94
N SER A 111 -15.51 -5.05 -5.43
CA SER A 111 -14.56 -5.42 -4.37
C SER A 111 -13.15 -4.86 -4.60
N PHE A 112 -12.69 -4.79 -5.86
CA PHE A 112 -11.43 -4.13 -6.18
C PHE A 112 -11.48 -2.60 -6.01
N GLN A 113 -12.48 -1.93 -6.59
CA GLN A 113 -12.56 -0.46 -6.54
C GLN A 113 -12.77 0.05 -5.12
N THR A 114 -13.61 -0.61 -4.31
CA THR A 114 -13.80 -0.23 -2.91
C THR A 114 -12.50 -0.33 -2.13
N ASN A 115 -11.76 -1.44 -2.26
CA ASN A 115 -10.48 -1.62 -1.57
C ASN A 115 -9.42 -0.63 -2.07
N ALA A 116 -9.41 -0.34 -3.38
CA ALA A 116 -8.53 0.66 -3.99
C ALA A 116 -8.85 2.07 -3.48
N MET A 117 -10.13 2.43 -3.38
CA MET A 117 -10.57 3.73 -2.85
C MET A 117 -10.21 3.88 -1.36
N LEU A 118 -10.44 2.86 -0.54
CA LEU A 118 -10.11 2.92 0.88
C LEU A 118 -8.59 3.00 1.11
N SER A 119 -7.81 2.21 0.36
CA SER A 119 -6.34 2.23 0.47
C SER A 119 -5.72 3.55 -0.02
N ILE A 120 -6.24 4.15 -1.11
CA ILE A 120 -5.74 5.46 -1.53
C ILE A 120 -6.13 6.55 -0.54
N TRP A 121 -7.31 6.47 0.11
CA TRP A 121 -7.67 7.43 1.16
C TRP A 121 -6.75 7.35 2.37
N ILE A 122 -6.34 6.15 2.81
CA ILE A 122 -5.31 6.01 3.85
C ILE A 122 -4.02 6.71 3.41
N THR A 123 -3.61 6.50 2.17
CA THR A 123 -2.38 7.07 1.62
C THR A 123 -2.42 8.60 1.56
N VAL A 124 -3.51 9.17 1.04
CA VAL A 124 -3.72 10.63 0.97
C VAL A 124 -3.70 11.24 2.37
N LEU A 125 -4.48 10.69 3.30
CA LEU A 125 -4.55 11.20 4.67
C LEU A 125 -3.19 11.10 5.36
N TYR A 126 -2.49 9.98 5.18
CA TYR A 126 -1.20 9.77 5.81
C TYR A 126 -0.11 10.67 5.22
N ALA A 127 -0.08 10.87 3.90
CA ALA A 127 0.86 11.79 3.25
C ALA A 127 0.68 13.24 3.71
N VAL A 128 -0.59 13.67 3.87
CA VAL A 128 -0.89 15.00 4.42
C VAL A 128 -0.44 15.12 5.88
N LEU A 129 -0.70 14.09 6.70
CA LEU A 129 -0.27 14.07 8.10
C LEU A 129 1.25 14.04 8.23
N ASP A 130 1.94 13.35 7.34
CA ASP A 130 3.39 13.25 7.33
C ASP A 130 4.05 14.59 6.99
N GLU A 131 3.59 15.25 5.91
CA GLU A 131 4.08 16.58 5.53
C GLU A 131 3.74 17.63 6.60
N TYR A 132 2.58 17.49 7.27
CA TYR A 132 2.25 18.31 8.43
C TYR A 132 3.21 18.08 9.60
N HIS A 133 3.52 16.83 9.92
CA HIS A 133 4.51 16.47 10.96
C HIS A 133 5.89 17.03 10.65
N GLN A 134 6.32 16.96 9.39
CA GLN A 134 7.61 17.50 8.95
C GLN A 134 7.77 19.02 9.19
N ILE A 135 6.68 19.79 9.32
CA ILE A 135 6.75 21.22 9.69
C ILE A 135 7.45 21.41 11.04
N PHE A 136 7.28 20.44 11.96
CA PHE A 136 7.87 20.48 13.30
C PHE A 136 9.29 19.92 13.36
N VAL A 137 9.82 19.43 12.24
CA VAL A 137 11.15 18.81 12.15
C VAL A 137 12.17 19.80 11.60
N LEU A 138 13.31 19.93 12.29
CA LEU A 138 14.37 20.87 11.91
C LEU A 138 14.94 20.58 10.51
N GLY A 139 14.99 21.61 9.66
CA GLY A 139 15.54 21.53 8.31
C GLY A 139 14.63 20.83 7.28
N ARG A 140 13.40 20.48 7.66
CA ARG A 140 12.35 20.02 6.73
C ARG A 140 11.46 21.19 6.31
N LYS A 141 10.83 21.07 5.15
CA LYS A 141 9.85 22.04 4.64
C LYS A 141 8.70 21.25 4.06
N ALA A 142 7.49 21.48 4.55
CA ALA A 142 6.30 20.89 3.97
C ALA A 142 6.10 21.41 2.54
N ARG A 143 5.82 20.51 1.61
CA ARG A 143 5.54 20.85 0.21
C ARG A 143 4.37 20.04 -0.29
N ILE A 144 3.43 20.73 -0.93
CA ILE A 144 2.32 20.09 -1.65
C ILE A 144 2.86 19.14 -2.72
N THR A 145 4.01 19.46 -3.34
CA THR A 145 4.65 18.57 -4.32
C THR A 145 5.04 17.23 -3.74
N ASP A 146 5.39 17.17 -2.45
CA ASP A 146 5.87 15.94 -1.82
C ASP A 146 4.65 15.05 -1.50
N VAL A 147 3.55 15.63 -0.98
CA VAL A 147 2.23 14.96 -0.89
C VAL A 147 1.78 14.40 -2.24
N LEU A 148 1.93 15.15 -3.34
CA LEU A 148 1.53 14.69 -4.67
C LEU A 148 2.37 13.49 -5.13
N ILE A 149 3.67 13.47 -4.84
CA ILE A 149 4.56 12.34 -5.18
C ILE A 149 4.16 11.09 -4.40
N ASP A 150 3.81 11.23 -3.13
CA ASP A 150 3.35 10.13 -2.28
C ASP A 150 2.06 9.51 -2.81
N ILE A 151 1.10 10.37 -3.18
CA ILE A 151 -0.17 9.95 -3.80
C ILE A 151 0.10 9.26 -5.14
N LEU A 152 1.03 9.76 -5.95
CA LEU A 152 1.41 9.12 -7.22
C LEU A 152 1.98 7.71 -7.00
N GLY A 153 2.73 7.49 -5.92
CA GLY A 153 3.19 6.17 -5.51
C GLY A 153 2.04 5.19 -5.26
N GLY A 154 1.03 5.65 -4.52
CA GLY A 154 -0.18 4.86 -4.26
C GLY A 154 -0.99 4.58 -5.53
N VAL A 155 -1.21 5.58 -6.38
CA VAL A 155 -1.92 5.42 -7.66
C VAL A 155 -1.18 4.43 -8.57
N PHE A 156 0.16 4.53 -8.65
CA PHE A 156 0.99 3.65 -9.46
C PHE A 156 0.75 2.18 -9.09
N VAL A 157 0.79 1.85 -7.80
CA VAL A 157 0.53 0.49 -7.31
C VAL A 157 -0.87 0.01 -7.64
N LEU A 158 -1.89 0.85 -7.45
CA LEU A 158 -3.28 0.44 -7.72
C LEU A 158 -3.51 0.15 -9.20
N VAL A 159 -2.93 0.96 -10.10
CA VAL A 159 -2.95 0.71 -11.54
C VAL A 159 -2.20 -0.60 -11.86
N PHE A 160 -1.02 -0.78 -11.29
CA PHE A 160 -0.22 -1.99 -11.48
C PHE A 160 -0.97 -3.26 -11.04
N LEU A 161 -1.58 -3.25 -9.84
CA LEU A 161 -2.41 -4.34 -9.34
C LEU A 161 -3.62 -4.59 -10.25
N ARG A 162 -4.25 -3.54 -10.77
CA ARG A 162 -5.39 -3.66 -11.69
C ARG A 162 -4.98 -4.36 -12.99
N ILE A 163 -3.82 -4.02 -13.55
CA ILE A 163 -3.27 -4.65 -14.76
C ILE A 163 -2.99 -6.13 -14.49
N ILE A 164 -2.34 -6.47 -13.38
CA ILE A 164 -2.06 -7.87 -13.01
C ILE A 164 -3.36 -8.68 -12.95
N VAL A 165 -4.38 -8.17 -12.25
CA VAL A 165 -5.69 -8.84 -12.16
C VAL A 165 -6.31 -9.01 -13.54
N ALA A 166 -6.24 -7.99 -14.41
CA ALA A 166 -6.77 -8.08 -15.77
C ALA A 166 -6.05 -9.17 -16.60
N LEU A 167 -4.72 -9.24 -16.53
CA LEU A 167 -3.92 -10.26 -17.22
C LEU A 167 -4.24 -11.67 -16.72
N MET A 168 -4.38 -11.85 -15.40
CA MET A 168 -4.77 -13.13 -14.80
C MET A 168 -6.16 -13.59 -15.29
N LEU A 169 -7.11 -12.68 -15.41
CA LEU A 169 -8.46 -12.97 -15.92
C LEU A 169 -8.45 -13.33 -17.41
N ILE A 170 -7.64 -12.65 -18.23
CA ILE A 170 -7.47 -12.97 -19.66
C ILE A 170 -6.88 -14.37 -19.83
N ASN A 171 -5.84 -14.70 -19.07
CA ASN A 171 -5.19 -16.02 -19.13
C ASN A 171 -6.14 -17.14 -18.70
N LYS A 172 -6.93 -16.93 -17.64
CA LYS A 172 -7.93 -17.90 -17.18
C LYS A 172 -9.03 -18.14 -18.23
N LYS A 173 -9.53 -17.08 -18.86
CA LYS A 173 -10.52 -17.22 -19.94
C LYS A 173 -9.95 -17.96 -21.15
N ARG A 174 -8.67 -17.75 -21.46
CA ARG A 174 -7.98 -18.45 -22.55
C ARG A 174 -7.85 -19.95 -22.29
N SER A 175 -7.50 -20.36 -21.06
CA SER A 175 -7.42 -21.79 -20.71
C SER A 175 -8.79 -22.47 -20.79
N GLU A 176 -9.85 -21.81 -20.34
CA GLU A 176 -11.21 -22.36 -20.42
C GLU A 176 -11.70 -22.54 -21.87
N CYS A 177 -11.24 -21.70 -22.81
CA CYS A 177 -11.56 -21.85 -24.24
C CYS A 177 -10.67 -22.87 -24.98
N SER A 178 -9.48 -23.22 -24.47
CA SER A 178 -8.63 -24.23 -25.10
C SER A 178 -9.00 -25.67 -24.72
N ASP A 179 -9.75 -25.84 -23.64
CA ASP A 179 -10.22 -27.15 -23.14
C ASP A 179 -11.58 -27.57 -23.74
N LEU A 180 -12.16 -26.77 -24.66
CA LEU A 180 -13.42 -27.00 -25.38
C LEU A 180 -13.15 -27.39 -26.84
#